data_AF-G4YKG6-F1
#
_entry.id   AF-G4YKG6-F1
#
_cell.length_a   1.000
_cell.length_b   1.000
_cell.length_c   1.000
_cell.angle_alpha   90.00
_cell.angle_beta   90.00
_cell.angle_gamma   90.00
#
_symmetry.space_group_name_H-M   'P 1'
#
loop_
_entity.id
_entity.type
_entity.pdbx_description
1 polymer ?
#
loop_
_entity_poly.entity_id
_entity_poly.type
_entity_poly.pdbx_seq_one_letter_code
_entity_poly.pdbx_strand_id
1 'polypeptide(L)'
;MELTQELVKKKVELLEQQKAKAAKLNELLDAPGGFNEVSRKTCKNLEAAITASKRPGYFAYYEQPENVKNVLRTGGMQRLQEQIVHLQKQIDQLTEKIEKSAEGHEVGHTGITITSLKHWLATYGTPKPQSTSDLFTVFTPDKKVYGGTAHYSAFRTQASTMKKGRLTK
;
A
#
# COMPACT_ATOMS: atom_id res chain seq x y z
N MET A 1 3.51 -9.70 24.91
CA MET A 1 2.07 -9.87 24.60
C MET A 1 1.22 -8.69 25.05
N GLU A 2 1.53 -7.98 26.14
CA GLU A 2 0.69 -6.85 26.59
C GLU A 2 0.73 -5.62 25.65
N LEU A 3 1.91 -5.27 25.11
CA LEU A 3 2.07 -4.11 24.22
C LEU A 3 1.25 -4.21 22.92
N THR A 4 1.15 -5.40 22.32
CA THR A 4 0.37 -5.61 21.09
C THR A 4 -1.13 -5.54 21.36
N GLN A 5 -1.58 -6.04 22.51
CA GLN A 5 -2.98 -5.92 22.94
C GLN A 5 -3.37 -4.46 23.22
N GLU A 6 -2.48 -3.68 23.83
CA GLU A 6 -2.68 -2.24 24.05
C GLU A 6 -2.77 -1.47 22.72
N LEU A 7 -1.90 -1.76 21.75
CA LEU A 7 -1.93 -1.13 20.42
C LEU A 7 -3.23 -1.47 19.67
N VAL A 8 -3.69 -2.72 19.75
CA VAL A 8 -4.96 -3.15 19.16
C VAL A 8 -6.14 -2.45 19.82
N LYS A 9 -6.17 -2.36 21.15
CA LYS A 9 -7.22 -1.64 21.88
C LYS A 9 -7.29 -0.17 21.48
N LYS A 10 -6.14 0.49 21.38
CA LYS A 10 -6.05 1.88 20.91
C LYS A 10 -6.53 2.06 19.47
N LYS A 11 -6.24 1.09 18.58
CA LYS A 11 -6.76 1.09 17.21
C LYS A 11 -8.29 1.00 17.19
N VAL A 12 -8.89 0.14 18.02
CA VAL A 12 -10.35 0.01 18.14
C VAL A 12 -10.97 1.33 18.63
N GLU A 13 -10.39 1.98 19.63
CA GLU A 13 -10.87 3.28 20.11
C GLU A 13 -10.84 4.37 19.02
N LEU A 14 -9.77 4.44 18.22
CA LEU A 14 -9.68 5.40 17.11
C LEU A 14 -10.67 5.08 15.98
N LEU A 15 -10.94 3.81 15.71
CA LEU A 15 -11.96 3.38 14.74
C LEU A 15 -13.37 3.78 15.22
N GLU A 16 -13.66 3.64 16.50
CA GLU A 16 -14.94 4.08 17.10
C GLU A 16 -15.11 5.61 16.94
N GLN A 17 -14.04 6.37 17.20
CA GLN A 17 -14.04 7.83 17.01
C GLN A 17 -14.22 8.22 15.54
N GLN A 18 -13.58 7.50 14.62
CA GLN A 18 -13.74 7.73 13.18
C GLN A 18 -15.18 7.45 12.74
N LYS A 19 -15.76 6.33 13.20
CA LYS A 19 -17.15 5.95 12.94
C LYS A 19 -18.12 7.00 13.46
N ALA A 20 -17.94 7.51 14.67
CA ALA A 20 -18.79 8.54 15.24
C ALA A 20 -18.76 9.84 14.42
N LYS A 21 -17.57 10.25 13.94
CA LYS A 21 -17.43 11.44 13.08
C LYS A 21 -18.01 11.23 11.68
N ALA A 22 -17.85 10.03 11.11
CA ALA A 22 -18.46 9.67 9.83
C ALA A 22 -19.99 9.61 9.93
N ALA A 23 -20.54 9.09 11.03
CA ALA A 23 -21.98 9.09 11.28
C ALA A 23 -22.54 10.51 11.34
N LYS A 24 -21.86 11.41 12.06
CA LYS A 24 -22.23 12.84 12.12
C LYS A 24 -22.15 13.52 10.75
N LEU A 25 -21.16 13.17 9.93
CA LEU A 25 -21.06 13.67 8.55
C LEU A 25 -22.24 13.20 7.70
N ASN A 26 -22.59 11.92 7.77
CA ASN A 26 -23.73 11.35 7.04
C ASN A 26 -25.05 11.95 7.51
N GLU A 27 -25.22 12.18 8.82
CA GLU A 27 -26.39 12.88 9.35
C GLU A 27 -26.54 14.27 8.72
N LEU A 28 -25.47 15.05 8.60
CA LEU A 28 -25.54 16.36 7.95
C LEU A 28 -25.91 16.29 6.45
N LEU A 29 -25.55 15.21 5.77
CA LEU A 29 -25.84 15.00 4.36
C LEU A 29 -27.28 14.54 4.12
N ASP A 30 -27.72 13.53 4.88
CA ASP A 30 -28.93 12.75 4.61
C ASP A 30 -30.11 13.05 5.56
N ALA A 31 -29.90 13.82 6.62
CA ALA A 31 -31.00 14.28 7.46
C ALA A 31 -32.07 15.02 6.62
N PRO A 32 -33.34 15.02 7.07
CA PRO A 32 -34.37 15.85 6.45
C PRO A 32 -33.95 17.33 6.47
N GLY A 33 -33.89 17.96 5.30
CA GLY A 33 -33.32 19.30 5.14
C GLY A 33 -31.79 19.37 5.17
N GLY A 34 -31.10 18.23 5.07
CA GLY A 34 -29.65 18.11 4.95
C GLY A 34 -29.12 18.57 3.59
N PHE A 35 -27.79 18.56 3.45
CA PHE A 35 -27.12 19.11 2.26
C PHE A 35 -27.59 18.47 0.94
N ASN A 36 -27.88 17.17 0.93
CA ASN A 36 -28.31 16.47 -0.29
C ASN A 36 -29.70 16.96 -0.75
N GLU A 37 -30.63 17.16 0.19
CA GLU A 37 -31.96 17.65 -0.13
C GLU A 37 -31.94 19.12 -0.54
N VAL A 38 -31.18 19.95 0.19
CA VAL A 38 -30.95 21.36 -0.14
C VAL A 38 -30.38 21.49 -1.54
N SER A 39 -29.35 20.71 -1.87
CA SER A 39 -28.71 20.71 -3.19
C SER A 39 -29.73 20.40 -4.30
N ARG A 40 -30.53 19.34 -4.15
CA ARG A 40 -31.59 19.00 -5.10
C ARG A 40 -32.60 20.13 -5.28
N LYS A 41 -33.05 20.75 -4.19
CA LYS A 41 -34.01 21.86 -4.24
C LYS A 41 -33.40 23.12 -4.87
N THR A 42 -32.13 23.41 -4.61
CA THR A 42 -31.43 24.51 -5.29
C THR A 42 -31.26 24.27 -6.79
N CYS A 43 -30.99 23.03 -7.23
CA CYS A 43 -30.99 22.71 -8.66
C CYS A 43 -32.37 22.93 -9.29
N LYS A 44 -33.45 22.53 -8.61
CA LYS A 44 -34.82 22.81 -9.06
C LYS A 44 -35.13 24.30 -9.16
N ASN A 45 -34.59 25.12 -8.25
CA ASN A 45 -34.71 26.58 -8.37
C ASN A 45 -34.04 27.11 -9.64
N LEU A 46 -32.87 26.57 -10.01
CA LEU A 46 -32.17 26.96 -11.24
C LEU A 46 -32.99 26.55 -12.48
N GLU A 47 -33.56 25.35 -12.48
CA GLU A 47 -34.47 24.90 -13.55
C GLU A 47 -35.73 25.77 -13.66
N ALA A 48 -36.31 26.15 -12.52
CA ALA A 48 -37.44 27.06 -12.45
C ALA A 48 -37.06 28.45 -12.99
N ALA A 49 -35.87 28.97 -12.65
CA ALA A 49 -35.39 30.25 -13.15
C ALA A 49 -35.15 30.23 -14.67
N ILE A 50 -34.62 29.13 -15.21
CA ILE A 50 -34.47 28.94 -16.66
C ILE A 50 -35.83 28.94 -17.35
N THR A 51 -36.80 28.24 -16.75
CA THR A 51 -38.18 28.21 -17.26
C THR A 51 -38.85 29.58 -17.20
N ALA A 52 -38.68 30.30 -16.08
CA ALA A 52 -39.19 31.64 -15.88
C ALA A 52 -38.62 32.64 -16.90
N SER A 53 -37.33 32.51 -17.23
CA SER A 53 -36.69 33.31 -18.28
C SER A 53 -37.31 33.05 -19.66
N LYS A 54 -37.81 31.84 -19.92
CA LYS A 54 -38.45 31.48 -21.21
C LYS A 54 -39.94 31.82 -21.23
N ARG A 55 -40.61 31.76 -20.08
CA ARG A 55 -42.03 32.04 -19.90
C ARG A 55 -42.21 32.80 -18.57
N PRO A 56 -42.23 34.14 -18.61
CA PRO A 56 -42.32 34.93 -17.39
C PRO A 56 -43.63 34.63 -16.66
N GLY A 57 -43.51 34.32 -15.38
CA GLY A 57 -44.59 33.94 -14.49
C GLY A 57 -44.13 33.97 -13.03
N TYR A 58 -45.04 33.77 -12.09
CA TYR A 58 -44.69 33.73 -10.66
C TYR A 58 -44.11 32.37 -10.29
N PHE A 59 -42.91 32.38 -9.70
CA PHE A 59 -42.25 31.20 -9.14
C PHE A 59 -41.82 31.48 -7.71
N ALA A 60 -42.22 30.62 -6.78
CA ALA A 60 -41.71 30.63 -5.41
C ALA A 60 -40.45 29.77 -5.35
N TYR A 61 -39.30 30.40 -5.13
CA TYR A 61 -38.02 29.70 -5.02
C TYR A 61 -37.86 29.13 -3.63
N TYR A 62 -37.27 27.94 -3.56
CA TYR A 62 -36.85 27.35 -2.30
C TYR A 62 -35.77 28.18 -1.63
N GLU A 63 -35.92 28.48 -0.34
CA GLU A 63 -34.89 29.11 0.47
C GLU A 63 -34.17 28.07 1.35
N GLN A 64 -32.86 28.19 1.42
CA GLN A 64 -32.05 27.29 2.24
C GLN A 64 -32.33 27.53 3.74
N PRO A 65 -32.44 26.47 4.54
CA PRO A 65 -32.71 26.59 5.96
C PRO A 65 -31.47 27.09 6.72
N GLU A 66 -31.69 27.85 7.79
CA GLU A 66 -30.62 28.55 8.52
C GLU A 66 -29.60 27.61 9.18
N ASN A 67 -30.02 26.42 9.58
CA ASN A 67 -29.12 25.38 10.09
C ASN A 67 -28.02 25.03 9.07
N VAL A 68 -28.37 24.85 7.80
CA VAL A 68 -27.42 24.49 6.74
C VAL A 68 -26.52 25.67 6.38
N LYS A 69 -27.07 26.88 6.30
CA LYS A 69 -26.28 28.11 6.11
C LYS A 69 -25.25 28.30 7.22
N ASN A 70 -25.61 28.03 8.47
CA ASN A 70 -24.69 28.10 9.60
C ASN A 70 -23.58 27.07 9.53
N VAL A 71 -23.88 25.82 9.14
CA VAL A 71 -22.84 24.79 8.95
C VAL A 71 -21.88 25.16 7.82
N LEU A 72 -22.39 25.72 6.73
CA LEU A 72 -21.59 26.17 5.60
C LEU A 72 -20.68 27.35 5.99
N ARG A 73 -21.23 28.35 6.70
CA ARG A 73 -20.49 29.51 7.22
C ARG A 73 -19.38 29.11 8.20
N THR A 74 -19.63 28.14 9.04
CA THR A 74 -18.67 27.67 10.06
C THR A 74 -17.62 26.71 9.49
N GLY A 75 -17.78 26.24 8.25
CA GLY A 75 -16.91 25.22 7.66
C GLY A 75 -16.97 23.89 8.42
N GLY A 76 -18.07 23.60 9.13
CA GLY A 76 -18.18 22.42 10.00
C GLY A 76 -17.99 21.10 9.26
N MET A 77 -18.46 21.04 8.01
CA MET A 77 -18.31 19.90 7.11
C MET A 77 -16.84 19.61 6.78
N GLN A 78 -16.10 20.65 6.37
CA GLN A 78 -14.69 20.55 6.02
C GLN A 78 -13.85 20.12 7.24
N ARG A 79 -14.15 20.70 8.42
CA ARG A 79 -13.48 20.32 9.67
C ARG A 79 -13.71 18.85 10.03
N LEU A 80 -14.94 18.33 9.86
CA LEU A 80 -15.24 16.92 10.10
C LEU A 80 -14.46 16.02 9.13
N GLN A 81 -14.41 16.39 7.85
CA GLN A 81 -13.62 15.67 6.84
C GLN A 81 -12.13 15.64 7.20
N GLU A 82 -11.53 16.78 7.53
CA GLU A 82 -10.13 16.88 7.93
C GLU A 82 -9.83 16.02 9.16
N GLN A 83 -10.74 16.00 10.13
CA GLN A 83 -10.62 15.16 11.32
C GLN A 83 -10.69 13.65 10.99
N ILE A 84 -11.57 13.23 10.08
CA ILE A 84 -11.66 11.84 9.63
C ILE A 84 -10.37 11.43 8.92
N VAL A 85 -9.84 12.28 8.04
CA VAL A 85 -8.57 12.04 7.34
C VAL A 85 -7.40 11.95 8.33
N HIS A 86 -7.38 12.82 9.35
CA HIS A 86 -6.36 12.77 10.38
C HIS A 86 -6.43 11.47 11.20
N LEU A 87 -7.63 11.04 11.60
CA LEU A 87 -7.83 9.76 12.29
C LEU A 87 -7.40 8.57 11.43
N GLN A 88 -7.71 8.58 10.13
CA GLN A 88 -7.26 7.54 9.21
C GLN A 88 -5.74 7.41 9.21
N LYS A 89 -5.02 8.54 9.09
CA LYS A 89 -3.54 8.54 9.15
C LYS A 89 -3.00 7.94 10.46
N GLN A 90 -3.64 8.23 11.60
CA GLN A 90 -3.26 7.66 12.89
C GLN A 90 -3.52 6.14 12.95
N ILE A 91 -4.64 5.69 12.39
CA ILE A 91 -5.00 4.26 12.31
C ILE A 91 -4.00 3.53 11.40
N ASP A 92 -3.62 4.10 10.27
CA ASP A 92 -2.66 3.53 9.34
C ASP A 92 -1.29 3.37 10.01
N GLN A 93 -0.82 4.42 10.70
CA GLN A 93 0.43 4.37 11.49
C GLN A 93 0.41 3.33 12.60
N LEU A 94 -0.72 3.15 13.29
CA LEU A 94 -0.87 2.11 14.30
C LEU A 94 -0.92 0.71 13.68
N THR A 95 -1.56 0.58 12.53
CA THR A 95 -1.63 -0.69 11.79
C THR A 95 -0.24 -1.14 11.36
N GLU A 96 0.56 -0.23 10.80
CA GLU A 96 1.94 -0.50 10.43
C GLU A 96 2.80 -0.90 11.65
N LYS A 97 2.59 -0.28 12.82
CA LYS A 97 3.26 -0.65 14.07
C LYS A 97 2.85 -2.04 14.56
N ILE A 98 1.58 -2.40 14.44
CA ILE A 98 1.06 -3.71 14.82
C ILE A 98 1.65 -4.78 13.90
N GLU A 99 1.67 -4.54 12.59
CA GLU A 99 2.24 -5.44 11.59
C GLU A 99 3.73 -5.67 11.84
N LYS A 100 4.53 -4.60 12.02
CA LYS A 100 5.97 -4.72 12.36
C LYS A 100 6.22 -5.44 13.68
N SER A 101 5.34 -5.26 14.67
CA SER A 101 5.46 -5.94 15.97
C SER A 101 5.09 -7.42 15.88
N ALA A 102 4.19 -7.79 14.96
CA ALA A 102 3.83 -9.16 14.66
C ALA A 102 4.91 -9.87 13.84
N GLU A 103 5.48 -9.20 12.83
CA GLU A 103 6.62 -9.69 12.04
C GLU A 103 7.88 -9.88 12.89
N GLY A 104 8.13 -8.98 13.87
CA GLY A 104 9.21 -9.14 14.84
C GLY A 104 9.05 -10.34 15.80
N HIS A 105 7.87 -10.97 15.84
CA HIS A 105 7.62 -12.21 16.61
C HIS A 105 7.68 -13.48 15.75
N GLU A 106 7.70 -13.37 14.42
CA GLU A 106 7.92 -14.50 13.50
C GLU A 106 9.30 -14.43 12.84
N VAL A 107 10.38 -14.33 13.59
CA VAL A 107 11.53 -15.21 13.33
C VAL A 107 12.36 -15.35 14.60
N GLY A 108 12.32 -16.55 15.20
CA GLY A 108 13.47 -17.10 15.92
C GLY A 108 14.61 -17.37 14.94
N HIS A 109 15.11 -16.34 14.26
CA HIS A 109 16.46 -16.35 13.72
C HIS A 109 17.26 -15.49 14.68
N THR A 110 17.94 -16.18 15.60
CA THR A 110 19.28 -15.79 16.01
C THR A 110 20.10 -15.66 14.72
N GLY A 111 19.93 -14.55 14.01
CA GLY A 111 20.64 -14.22 12.81
C GLY A 111 22.06 -13.90 13.21
N ILE A 112 22.86 -14.95 13.40
CA ILE A 112 24.31 -14.84 13.36
C ILE A 112 24.59 -14.10 12.06
N THR A 113 24.97 -12.83 12.17
CA THR A 113 25.30 -12.02 11.01
C THR A 113 26.62 -12.57 10.51
N ILE A 114 26.55 -13.48 9.54
CA ILE A 114 27.73 -14.15 9.02
C ILE A 114 28.46 -13.14 8.13
N THR A 115 29.44 -12.46 8.73
CA THR A 115 30.25 -11.42 8.08
C THR A 115 31.40 -11.99 7.25
N SER A 116 31.63 -13.30 7.31
CA SER A 116 32.72 -13.97 6.60
C SER A 116 32.39 -15.43 6.30
N LEU A 117 32.89 -15.93 5.18
CA LEU A 117 32.78 -17.34 4.78
C LEU A 117 33.37 -18.29 5.84
N LYS A 118 34.39 -17.84 6.57
CA LYS A 118 34.99 -18.59 7.68
C LYS A 118 34.02 -18.74 8.85
N HIS A 119 33.22 -17.71 9.13
CA HIS A 119 32.18 -17.77 10.14
C HIS A 119 31.06 -18.73 9.71
N TRP A 120 30.71 -18.73 8.42
CA TRP A 120 29.72 -19.66 7.86
C TRP A 120 30.13 -21.13 8.06
N LEU A 121 31.37 -21.46 7.70
CA LEU A 121 31.93 -22.81 7.82
C LEU A 121 32.09 -23.26 9.28
N ALA A 122 32.32 -22.32 10.20
CA ALA A 122 32.34 -22.63 11.63
C ALA A 122 30.94 -22.94 12.18
N THR A 123 29.92 -22.21 11.72
CA THR A 123 28.53 -22.38 12.17
C THR A 123 27.87 -23.64 11.58
N TYR A 124 28.11 -23.94 10.30
CA TYR A 124 27.43 -25.03 9.58
C TYR A 124 28.33 -26.23 9.27
N GLY A 125 29.60 -26.19 9.71
CA GLY A 125 30.59 -27.23 9.49
C GLY A 125 31.38 -27.05 8.19
N THR A 126 32.64 -27.49 8.20
CA THR A 126 33.46 -27.54 7.00
C THR A 126 33.08 -28.77 6.17
N PRO A 127 32.96 -28.65 4.83
CA PRO A 127 32.71 -29.81 3.99
C PRO A 127 33.84 -30.81 4.19
N LYS A 128 33.48 -32.08 4.48
CA LYS A 128 34.45 -33.16 4.60
C LYS A 128 35.25 -33.22 3.29
N PRO A 129 36.59 -33.25 3.32
CA PRO A 129 37.38 -33.44 2.11
C PRO A 129 36.92 -34.75 1.48
N GLN A 130 36.30 -34.63 0.32
CA GLN A 130 35.78 -35.77 -0.42
C GLN A 130 36.98 -36.65 -0.78
N SER A 131 36.98 -37.91 -0.33
CA SER A 131 38.05 -38.86 -0.64
C SER A 131 38.14 -38.97 -2.17
N THR A 132 39.25 -38.46 -2.72
CA THR A 132 39.79 -38.69 -4.06
C THR A 132 38.87 -39.50 -4.99
N SER A 133 37.85 -38.85 -5.51
CA SER A 133 37.19 -39.30 -6.74
C SER A 133 37.95 -38.58 -7.85
N ASP A 134 38.61 -39.34 -8.74
CA ASP A 134 39.41 -38.89 -9.90
C ASP A 134 38.59 -38.15 -10.99
N LEU A 135 37.58 -37.39 -10.57
CA LEU A 135 36.62 -36.69 -11.42
C LEU A 135 36.66 -35.21 -11.05
N PHE A 136 37.59 -34.48 -11.66
CA PHE A 136 37.54 -33.02 -11.69
C PHE A 136 36.88 -32.59 -13.00
N THR A 137 35.76 -31.86 -12.92
CA THR A 137 35.16 -31.20 -14.08
C THR A 137 35.95 -29.93 -14.37
N VAL A 138 36.56 -29.85 -15.56
CA VAL A 138 37.22 -28.63 -16.03
C VAL A 138 36.27 -27.91 -16.98
N PHE A 139 36.00 -26.64 -16.70
CA PHE A 139 35.29 -25.77 -17.63
C PHE A 139 36.25 -25.32 -18.72
N THR A 140 36.09 -25.86 -19.92
CA THR A 140 36.82 -25.41 -21.11
C THR A 140 35.92 -24.47 -21.92
N PRO A 141 36.39 -23.29 -22.34
CA PRO A 141 35.65 -22.44 -23.26
C PRO A 141 35.32 -23.24 -24.52
N ASP A 142 34.05 -23.24 -24.95
CA ASP A 142 33.69 -23.88 -26.21
C ASP A 142 34.31 -23.06 -27.36
N LYS A 143 34.93 -23.75 -28.32
CA LYS A 143 35.53 -23.10 -29.51
C LYS A 143 34.46 -22.52 -30.42
N LYS A 144 33.20 -22.91 -30.26
CA LYS A 144 32.07 -22.38 -31.02
C LYS A 144 31.63 -21.04 -30.42
N VAL A 145 31.91 -19.97 -31.14
CA VAL A 145 31.32 -18.66 -30.89
C VAL A 145 29.93 -18.65 -31.50
N TYR A 146 28.91 -18.48 -30.66
CA TYR A 146 27.54 -18.34 -31.11
C TYR A 146 27.14 -16.86 -31.02
N GLY A 147 26.56 -16.32 -32.08
CA GLY A 147 26.16 -14.92 -32.14
C GLY A 147 26.86 -14.13 -33.25
N GLY A 148 26.20 -13.06 -33.68
CA GLY A 148 26.51 -12.31 -34.90
C GLY A 148 25.42 -12.46 -35.94
N THR A 149 24.26 -11.85 -35.73
CA THR A 149 23.28 -11.63 -36.82
C THR A 149 23.81 -10.53 -37.75
N ALA A 150 23.36 -10.47 -39.01
CA ALA A 150 23.86 -9.53 -40.02
C ALA A 150 23.92 -8.05 -39.54
N HIS A 151 23.02 -7.66 -38.64
CA HIS A 151 22.92 -6.30 -38.10
C HIS A 151 23.79 -6.02 -36.85
N TYR A 152 24.35 -7.04 -36.19
CA TYR A 152 25.11 -6.89 -34.93
C TYR A 152 26.29 -7.87 -34.86
N SER A 153 27.30 -7.66 -35.70
CA SER A 153 28.50 -8.52 -35.79
C SER A 153 29.41 -8.48 -34.55
N ALA A 154 29.26 -7.46 -33.70
CA ALA A 154 30.09 -7.25 -32.52
C ALA A 154 29.63 -8.07 -31.28
N PHE A 155 28.38 -8.54 -31.25
CA PHE A 155 27.86 -9.34 -30.13
C PHE A 155 28.17 -10.82 -30.33
N ARG A 156 29.31 -11.25 -29.78
CA ARG A 156 29.76 -12.64 -29.77
C ARG A 156 29.60 -13.21 -28.36
N THR A 157 28.69 -14.16 -28.19
CA THR A 157 28.54 -14.90 -26.93
C THR A 157 29.40 -16.16 -26.94
N GLN A 158 30.28 -16.28 -25.95
CA GLN A 158 31.04 -17.51 -25.70
C GLN A 158 30.27 -18.36 -24.68
N ALA A 159 29.94 -19.59 -25.05
CA ALA A 159 29.40 -20.57 -24.12
C ALA A 159 30.57 -21.36 -23.49
N SER A 160 30.51 -21.63 -22.19
CA SER A 160 31.41 -22.60 -21.55
C SER A 160 30.71 -23.96 -21.53
N THR A 161 31.39 -25.01 -22.02
CA THR A 161 30.84 -26.37 -21.99
C THR A 161 31.59 -27.20 -20.95
N MET A 162 30.84 -27.84 -20.05
CA MET A 162 31.40 -28.70 -19.02
C MET A 162 31.62 -30.11 -19.58
N LYS A 163 32.87 -30.48 -19.82
CA LYS A 163 33.21 -31.88 -20.15
C LYS A 163 33.54 -32.65 -18.89
N LYS A 164 32.91 -33.82 -18.72
CA LYS A 164 33.34 -34.80 -17.70
C LYS A 164 34.64 -35.41 -18.18
N GLY A 165 35.76 -35.01 -17.56
CA GLY A 165 37.08 -35.61 -17.80
C GLY A 165 37.29 -36.83 -16.91
N ARG A 166 37.96 -37.86 -17.45
CA ARG A 166 38.50 -39.00 -16.72
C ARG A 166 40.02 -38.97 -16.91
N LEU A 167 40.78 -39.05 -15.82
CA LEU A 167 42.24 -39.05 -15.88
C LEU A 167 42.73 -40.44 -16.33
N THR A 168 43.38 -40.52 -17.48
CA THR A 168 44.28 -41.63 -17.83
C THR A 168 45.69 -41.17 -17.54
N LYS A 169 46.43 -41.97 -16.76
CA LYS A 169 47.84 -41.72 -16.35
C LYS A 169 48.73 -41.32 -17.51
#